data_AF-A0A1N7S1W1-F1
#
_entry.id   AF-A0A1N7S1W1-F1
#
_cell.length_a   1.000
_cell.length_b   1.000
_cell.length_c   1.000
_cell.angle_alpha   90.00
_cell.angle_beta   90.00
_cell.angle_gamma   90.00
#
_symmetry.space_group_name_H-M   'P 1'
#
loop_
_entity.id
_entity.type
_entity.pdbx_description
1 polymer ?
#
loop_
_entity_poly.entity_id
_entity_poly.type
_entity_poly.pdbx_seq_one_letter_code
_entity_poly.pdbx_strand_id
1 'polypeptide(L)'
;MSTMYATAGHFAEPRARPSGDAPFVAVAGLSGRMLAQSAAHAGYQVVALDLFGDRDTRLYSKLWIDIGGQGLSIDRGKLRAALERVARLPRLLGFVTGSGLEPHIDFVQHAAQLPRMIGNDPDATAAVREPCRFFALLDELGIAHPDVAFERPKHPEGWLHKLADGCGGTHIRAAANANANADTDANADARSSGYFQRQSAGASMSALFLAARREASIIGYAEQLCVPSGALPYVHAGSLGPVDLPARVTEQIGFAVRSIASRANLRGLHSIDFLLDGDSVSVLEVNARPSSTMALYERSSRIAWPRGLLAAHIDACLHDRLPDSRMNAPMNAPSCRVAQQVVFAPAAFTATRRFSDTLYVDPVCHDIPNAGTRIEAGQPVCTVLVTGDSRAALQRELQRHTQRLLQHIETCLEPAHEPVDSHG
;
A
#
# COMPACT_ATOMS: atom_id res chain seq x y z
N MET A 1 14.47 11.01 44.71
CA MET A 1 13.38 10.87 43.72
C MET A 1 13.95 11.25 42.36
N SER A 2 14.57 10.29 41.68
CA SER A 2 15.10 10.45 40.31
C SER A 2 14.26 9.57 39.40
N THR A 3 13.41 10.19 38.59
CA THR A 3 12.69 9.52 37.51
C THR A 3 13.67 9.38 36.35
N MET A 4 14.21 8.18 36.15
CA MET A 4 15.00 7.85 34.95
C MET A 4 14.09 8.00 33.72
N TYR A 5 14.45 8.93 32.84
CA TYR A 5 13.99 8.95 31.46
C TYR A 5 14.56 7.72 30.75
N ALA A 6 13.74 6.69 30.57
CA ALA A 6 14.00 5.65 29.58
C ALA A 6 13.42 6.11 28.24
N THR A 7 14.28 6.62 27.36
CA THR A 7 14.00 6.84 25.94
C THR A 7 13.85 5.48 25.23
N ALA A 8 12.68 4.87 25.35
CA ALA A 8 12.29 3.76 24.48
C ALA A 8 11.82 4.36 23.14
N GLY A 9 12.56 4.11 22.06
CA GLY A 9 12.18 4.52 20.70
C GLY A 9 10.80 3.97 20.35
N HIS A 10 9.94 4.79 19.73
CA HIS A 10 8.57 4.38 19.39
C HIS A 10 8.51 3.20 18.41
N PHE A 11 9.53 3.04 17.56
CA PHE A 11 9.73 1.79 16.85
C PHE A 11 9.98 0.71 17.89
N ALA A 12 8.92 -0.03 18.23
CA ALA A 12 9.07 -1.25 19.00
C ALA A 12 10.17 -2.06 18.31
N GLU A 13 11.23 -2.40 19.06
CA GLU A 13 12.16 -3.43 18.61
C GLU A 13 11.32 -4.62 18.13
N PRO A 14 11.71 -5.30 17.03
CA PRO A 14 11.01 -6.49 16.58
C PRO A 14 10.71 -7.38 17.79
N ARG A 15 9.43 -7.74 18.00
CA ARG A 15 8.94 -8.46 19.20
C ARG A 15 9.80 -9.68 19.56
N ALA A 16 10.49 -10.24 18.58
CA ALA A 16 11.69 -11.04 18.77
C ALA A 16 12.73 -10.62 17.71
N ARG A 17 14.02 -10.49 18.09
CA ARG A 17 15.08 -10.59 17.09
C ARG A 17 14.97 -11.99 16.48
N PRO A 18 14.80 -12.14 15.16
CA PRO A 18 14.71 -13.45 14.54
C PRO A 18 15.92 -14.28 14.97
N SER A 19 15.71 -15.55 15.31
CA SER A 19 16.83 -16.45 15.52
C SER A 19 17.72 -16.46 14.26
N GLY A 20 19.00 -16.82 14.42
CA GLY A 20 19.89 -17.02 13.26
C GLY A 20 19.29 -18.00 12.24
N ASP A 21 18.43 -18.90 12.71
CA ASP A 21 17.72 -19.92 11.97
C ASP A 21 16.26 -19.53 11.60
N ALA A 22 15.88 -18.26 11.63
CA ALA A 22 14.58 -17.87 11.09
C ALA A 22 14.62 -17.89 9.55
N PRO A 23 13.54 -18.34 8.86
CA PRO A 23 13.53 -18.33 7.40
C PRO A 23 13.47 -16.89 6.85
N PHE A 24 14.03 -16.71 5.65
CA PHE A 24 13.99 -15.43 4.95
C PHE A 24 12.67 -15.23 4.20
N VAL A 25 12.18 -14.00 4.18
CA VAL A 25 11.10 -13.54 3.30
C VAL A 25 11.55 -12.24 2.64
N ALA A 26 11.45 -12.17 1.31
CA ALA A 26 11.64 -10.92 0.60
C ALA A 26 10.32 -10.19 0.41
N VAL A 27 10.35 -8.87 0.47
CA VAL A 27 9.20 -7.99 0.20
C VAL A 27 9.63 -6.97 -0.83
N ALA A 28 8.84 -6.77 -1.88
CA ALA A 28 9.18 -5.89 -2.99
C ALA A 28 8.05 -4.90 -3.28
N GLY A 29 8.34 -3.62 -3.48
CA GLY A 29 7.34 -2.56 -3.74
C GLY A 29 7.96 -1.19 -3.95
N LEU A 30 7.15 -0.17 -4.21
CA LEU A 30 7.59 1.23 -4.17
C LEU A 30 8.10 1.60 -2.78
N SER A 31 7.31 1.25 -1.75
CA SER A 31 7.74 1.21 -0.34
C SER A 31 7.51 -0.19 0.21
N GLY A 32 8.54 -0.73 0.87
CA GLY A 32 8.51 -2.04 1.51
C GLY A 32 8.20 -1.99 3.00
N ARG A 33 8.13 -0.80 3.62
CA ARG A 33 8.12 -0.62 5.08
C ARG A 33 7.09 -1.49 5.79
N MET A 34 5.82 -1.36 5.42
CA MET A 34 4.71 -2.04 6.10
C MET A 34 4.86 -3.56 6.05
N LEU A 35 5.27 -4.09 4.88
CA LEU A 35 5.51 -5.52 4.71
C LEU A 35 6.71 -5.95 5.55
N ALA A 36 7.80 -5.18 5.51
CA ALA A 36 8.99 -5.47 6.30
C ALA A 36 8.69 -5.50 7.80
N GLN A 37 7.96 -4.51 8.30
CA GLN A 37 7.57 -4.43 9.70
C GLN A 37 6.69 -5.61 10.12
N SER A 38 5.68 -5.96 9.32
CA SER A 38 4.81 -7.10 9.60
C SER A 38 5.57 -8.43 9.58
N ALA A 39 6.45 -8.67 8.61
CA ALA A 39 7.27 -9.88 8.55
C ALA A 39 8.26 -9.97 9.72
N ALA A 40 8.89 -8.86 10.10
CA ALA A 40 9.80 -8.82 11.24
C ALA A 40 9.05 -9.14 12.55
N HIS A 41 7.84 -8.60 12.74
CA HIS A 41 6.98 -8.95 13.88
C HIS A 41 6.56 -10.42 13.88
N ALA A 42 6.42 -11.04 12.71
CA ALA A 42 6.15 -12.46 12.55
C ALA A 42 7.37 -13.36 12.84
N GLY A 43 8.56 -12.78 13.04
CA GLY A 43 9.80 -13.49 13.31
C GLY A 43 10.58 -13.91 12.06
N TYR A 44 10.28 -13.38 10.88
CA TYR A 44 11.04 -13.66 9.65
C TYR A 44 12.32 -12.83 9.55
N GLN A 45 13.31 -13.33 8.83
CA GLN A 45 14.43 -12.51 8.36
C GLN A 45 14.02 -11.79 7.06
N VAL A 46 13.93 -10.47 7.11
CA VAL A 46 13.35 -9.70 6.00
C VAL A 46 14.43 -9.18 5.06
N VAL A 47 14.16 -9.29 3.75
CA VAL A 47 14.85 -8.50 2.73
C VAL A 47 13.87 -7.55 2.06
N ALA A 48 14.08 -6.25 2.22
CA ALA A 48 13.25 -5.24 1.57
C ALA A 48 13.87 -4.81 0.23
N LEU A 49 13.07 -4.88 -0.83
CA LEU A 49 13.39 -4.41 -2.17
C LEU A 49 12.47 -3.23 -2.47
N ASP A 50 12.94 -1.99 -2.28
CA ASP A 50 12.12 -0.80 -2.54
C ASP A 50 12.94 0.40 -3.04
N LEU A 51 12.27 1.52 -3.31
CA LEU A 51 12.89 2.75 -3.81
C LEU A 51 13.51 3.59 -2.71
N PHE A 52 12.83 3.69 -1.57
CA PHE A 52 13.09 4.74 -0.59
C PHE A 52 14.15 4.35 0.43
N GLY A 53 14.18 3.07 0.82
CA GLY A 53 15.08 2.59 1.87
C GLY A 53 14.93 3.35 3.17
N ASP A 54 13.70 3.71 3.54
CA ASP A 54 13.40 4.48 4.74
C ASP A 54 14.06 3.89 5.98
N ARG A 55 14.42 4.74 6.95
CA ARG A 55 15.16 4.32 8.14
C ARG A 55 14.45 3.19 8.88
N ASP A 56 13.14 3.27 8.98
CA ASP A 56 12.31 2.26 9.62
C ASP A 56 12.13 1.01 8.75
N THR A 57 12.04 1.11 7.42
CA THR A 57 12.16 -0.08 6.53
C THR A 57 13.46 -0.83 6.78
N ARG A 58 14.58 -0.11 6.85
CA ARG A 58 15.92 -0.70 7.09
C ARG A 58 16.05 -1.25 8.50
N LEU A 59 15.41 -0.64 9.50
CA LEU A 59 15.35 -1.15 10.87
C LEU A 59 14.70 -2.53 10.94
N TYR A 60 13.61 -2.73 10.18
CA TYR A 60 12.89 -4.01 10.14
C TYR A 60 13.47 -5.01 9.13
N SER A 61 14.54 -4.66 8.41
CA SER A 61 15.13 -5.49 7.35
C SER A 61 16.55 -5.93 7.70
N LYS A 62 16.88 -7.19 7.39
CA LYS A 62 18.26 -7.67 7.44
C LYS A 62 19.08 -7.14 6.28
N LEU A 63 18.45 -7.02 5.12
CA LEU A 63 19.03 -6.45 3.92
C LEU A 63 18.01 -5.51 3.28
N TRP A 64 18.50 -4.41 2.75
CA TRP A 64 17.74 -3.53 1.88
C TRP A 64 18.47 -3.42 0.54
N ILE A 65 17.73 -3.49 -0.57
CA ILE A 65 18.27 -3.38 -1.92
C ILE A 65 17.40 -2.40 -2.70
N ASP A 66 18.05 -1.37 -3.25
CA ASP A 66 17.41 -0.40 -4.15
C ASP A 66 16.93 -1.08 -5.44
N ILE A 67 15.65 -0.91 -5.75
CA ILE A 67 15.05 -1.30 -7.04
C ILE A 67 14.45 -0.12 -7.81
N GLY A 68 14.76 1.12 -7.41
CA GLY A 68 14.20 2.32 -7.99
C GLY A 68 14.72 2.65 -9.39
N GLY A 69 13.80 3.06 -10.24
CA GLY A 69 14.05 3.60 -11.58
C GLY A 69 13.99 5.13 -11.61
N GLN A 70 13.53 5.68 -12.73
CA GLN A 70 13.33 7.12 -12.88
C GLN A 70 12.03 7.55 -12.19
N GLY A 71 12.10 8.59 -11.36
CA GLY A 71 10.95 9.04 -10.57
C GLY A 71 10.41 7.97 -9.62
N LEU A 72 9.09 7.92 -9.44
CA LEU A 72 8.42 6.94 -8.58
C LEU A 72 8.09 5.65 -9.34
N SER A 73 9.11 5.02 -9.93
CA SER A 73 8.97 3.78 -10.69
C SER A 73 10.01 2.73 -10.26
N ILE A 74 9.71 1.46 -10.54
CA ILE A 74 10.63 0.35 -10.30
C ILE A 74 11.42 0.08 -11.58
N ASP A 75 12.74 -0.04 -11.43
CA ASP A 75 13.60 -0.46 -12.52
C ASP A 75 13.56 -1.99 -12.65
N ARG A 76 13.11 -2.49 -13.80
CA ARG A 76 12.98 -3.93 -14.06
C ARG A 76 14.33 -4.67 -13.95
N GLY A 77 15.42 -4.05 -14.39
CA GLY A 77 16.76 -4.64 -14.34
C GLY A 77 17.27 -4.78 -12.91
N LYS A 78 17.13 -3.73 -12.10
CA LYS A 78 17.44 -3.75 -10.67
C LYS A 78 16.56 -4.76 -9.93
N LEU A 79 15.26 -4.78 -10.20
CA LEU A 79 14.34 -5.76 -9.60
C LEU A 79 14.78 -7.20 -9.90
N ARG A 80 15.10 -7.49 -11.17
CA ARG A 80 15.63 -8.80 -11.59
C ARG A 80 16.89 -9.17 -10.82
N ALA A 81 17.90 -8.29 -10.83
CA ALA A 81 19.18 -8.54 -10.17
C ALA A 81 19.02 -8.72 -8.65
N ALA A 82 18.12 -7.94 -8.02
CA ALA A 82 17.81 -8.04 -6.61
C ALA A 82 17.16 -9.39 -6.27
N LEU A 83 16.17 -9.83 -7.06
CA LEU A 83 15.50 -11.11 -6.88
C LEU A 83 16.46 -12.30 -7.11
N GLU A 84 17.32 -12.25 -8.13
CA GLU A 84 18.38 -13.25 -8.35
C GLU A 84 19.37 -13.32 -7.19
N ARG A 85 19.71 -12.17 -6.58
CA ARG A 85 20.57 -12.13 -5.38
C ARG A 85 19.87 -12.74 -4.18
N VAL A 86 18.61 -12.40 -3.95
CA VAL A 86 17.80 -12.92 -2.85
C VAL A 86 17.57 -14.42 -2.97
N ALA A 87 17.40 -14.96 -4.18
CA ALA A 87 17.21 -16.39 -4.42
C ALA A 87 18.33 -17.27 -3.85
N ARG A 88 19.52 -16.71 -3.59
CA ARG A 88 20.67 -17.42 -3.02
C ARG A 88 20.68 -17.44 -1.48
N LEU A 89 19.73 -16.78 -0.83
CA LEU A 89 19.65 -16.75 0.63
C LEU A 89 19.22 -18.11 1.18
N PRO A 90 19.83 -18.59 2.27
CA PRO A 90 19.45 -19.84 2.88
C PRO A 90 18.02 -19.75 3.41
N ARG A 91 17.21 -20.80 3.20
CA ARG A 91 15.86 -20.91 3.76
C ARG A 91 14.94 -19.74 3.40
N LEU A 92 15.12 -19.15 2.21
CA LEU A 92 14.16 -18.22 1.63
C LEU A 92 12.83 -18.94 1.36
N LEU A 93 11.73 -18.40 1.88
CA LEU A 93 10.38 -18.90 1.58
C LEU A 93 9.91 -18.45 0.19
N GLY A 94 10.30 -17.25 -0.21
CA GLY A 94 9.89 -16.59 -1.45
C GLY A 94 9.86 -15.07 -1.28
N PHE A 95 9.19 -14.40 -2.21
CA PHE A 95 8.98 -12.95 -2.15
C PHE A 95 7.50 -12.58 -2.20
N VAL A 96 7.11 -11.53 -1.48
CA VAL A 96 5.74 -10.96 -1.48
C VAL A 96 5.78 -9.61 -2.20
N THR A 97 4.80 -9.37 -3.06
CA THR A 97 4.67 -8.11 -3.82
C THR A 97 3.83 -7.08 -3.07
N GLY A 98 4.29 -5.83 -3.07
CA GLY A 98 3.58 -4.63 -2.65
C GLY A 98 3.22 -3.75 -3.84
N SER A 99 2.77 -2.53 -3.56
CA SER A 99 2.37 -1.55 -4.58
C SER A 99 3.51 -1.14 -5.50
N GLY A 100 3.20 -0.90 -6.76
CA GLY A 100 4.08 -0.54 -7.88
C GLY A 100 4.79 -1.70 -8.57
N LEU A 101 4.67 -2.94 -8.08
CA LEU A 101 5.12 -4.12 -8.85
C LEU A 101 4.15 -4.50 -9.97
N GLU A 102 2.99 -3.85 -10.01
CA GLU A 102 1.90 -4.03 -10.95
C GLU A 102 2.38 -4.26 -12.39
N PRO A 103 3.23 -3.39 -13.01
CA PRO A 103 3.68 -3.56 -14.39
C PRO A 103 4.69 -4.71 -14.57
N HIS A 104 5.21 -5.25 -13.48
CA HIS A 104 6.27 -6.26 -13.48
C HIS A 104 5.79 -7.66 -13.10
N ILE A 105 4.50 -7.83 -12.73
CA ILE A 105 3.98 -9.12 -12.25
C ILE A 105 4.16 -10.23 -13.29
N ASP A 106 3.81 -9.97 -14.56
CA ASP A 106 3.99 -10.93 -15.65
C ASP A 106 5.45 -11.37 -15.78
N PHE A 107 6.37 -10.42 -15.72
CA PHE A 107 7.81 -10.70 -15.77
C PHE A 107 8.27 -11.57 -14.60
N VAL A 108 7.90 -11.23 -13.35
CA VAL A 108 8.39 -11.96 -12.18
C VAL A 108 7.75 -13.34 -12.02
N GLN A 109 6.56 -13.55 -12.60
CA GLN A 109 5.90 -14.85 -12.60
C GLN A 109 6.47 -15.83 -13.63
N HIS A 110 6.96 -15.34 -14.78
CA HIS A 110 7.45 -16.19 -15.87
C HIS A 110 8.98 -16.31 -15.94
N ALA A 111 9.73 -15.42 -15.29
CA ALA A 111 11.19 -15.45 -15.34
C ALA A 111 11.78 -16.65 -14.57
N ALA A 112 12.60 -17.44 -15.26
CA ALA A 112 13.34 -18.54 -14.65
C ALA A 112 14.35 -18.01 -13.60
N GLN A 113 14.67 -18.86 -12.62
CA GLN A 113 15.69 -18.61 -11.57
C GLN A 113 15.33 -17.50 -10.56
N LEU A 114 14.14 -16.90 -10.66
CA LEU A 114 13.63 -16.01 -9.62
C LEU A 114 13.07 -16.83 -8.45
N PRO A 115 13.11 -16.28 -7.22
CA PRO A 115 12.50 -16.94 -6.08
C PRO A 115 10.99 -17.06 -6.28
N ARG A 116 10.36 -18.04 -5.63
CA ARG A 116 8.90 -18.21 -5.68
C ARG A 116 8.20 -16.93 -5.25
N MET A 117 7.23 -16.46 -6.04
CA MET A 117 6.28 -15.45 -5.59
C MET A 117 5.29 -16.08 -4.62
N ILE A 118 5.14 -15.47 -3.44
CA ILE A 118 4.13 -15.81 -2.44
C ILE A 118 2.95 -14.88 -2.71
N GLY A 119 1.89 -15.41 -3.31
CA GLY A 119 0.74 -14.64 -3.78
C GLY A 119 -0.10 -15.43 -4.79
N ASN A 120 -0.81 -14.72 -5.65
CA ASN A 120 -1.62 -15.29 -6.72
C ASN A 120 -0.76 -15.92 -7.83
N ASP A 121 -1.31 -16.93 -8.48
CA ASP A 121 -0.80 -17.43 -9.76
C ASP A 121 -1.13 -16.45 -10.91
N PRO A 122 -0.57 -16.64 -12.12
CA PRO A 122 -0.80 -15.74 -13.25
C PRO A 122 -2.27 -15.59 -13.65
N ASP A 123 -3.04 -16.68 -13.64
CA ASP A 123 -4.45 -16.67 -14.03
C ASP A 123 -5.31 -15.89 -13.04
N ALA A 124 -5.08 -16.11 -11.74
CA ALA A 124 -5.75 -15.40 -10.66
C ALA A 124 -5.45 -13.89 -10.70
N THR A 125 -4.18 -13.54 -10.93
CA THR A 125 -3.74 -12.16 -11.13
C THR A 125 -4.42 -11.52 -12.34
N ALA A 126 -4.41 -12.19 -13.49
CA ALA A 126 -4.98 -11.66 -14.73
C ALA A 126 -6.51 -11.49 -14.63
N ALA A 127 -7.20 -12.43 -13.97
CA ALA A 127 -8.65 -12.39 -13.80
C ALA A 127 -9.17 -11.13 -13.08
N VAL A 128 -8.36 -10.53 -12.21
CA VAL A 128 -8.76 -9.34 -11.43
C VAL A 128 -8.05 -8.04 -11.84
N ARG A 129 -7.05 -8.14 -12.72
CA ARG A 129 -6.27 -6.98 -13.16
C ARG A 129 -6.48 -6.58 -14.60
N GLU A 130 -6.76 -7.55 -15.49
CA GLU A 130 -7.07 -7.23 -16.87
C GLU A 130 -8.49 -6.67 -16.94
N PRO A 131 -8.69 -5.39 -17.31
CA PRO A 131 -10.00 -4.75 -17.20
C PRO A 131 -11.10 -5.51 -17.95
N CYS A 132 -10.82 -6.01 -19.16
CA CYS A 132 -11.77 -6.80 -19.94
C CYS A 132 -12.23 -8.07 -19.21
N ARG A 133 -11.33 -8.77 -18.52
CA ARG A 133 -11.66 -9.98 -17.77
C ARG A 133 -12.36 -9.66 -16.46
N PHE A 134 -11.87 -8.65 -15.75
CA PHE A 134 -12.39 -8.29 -14.44
C PHE A 134 -13.83 -7.77 -14.53
N PHE A 135 -14.11 -6.81 -15.40
CA PHE A 135 -15.47 -6.26 -15.51
C PHE A 135 -16.47 -7.27 -16.10
N ALA A 136 -16.05 -8.11 -17.06
CA ALA A 136 -16.87 -9.22 -17.53
C ALA A 136 -17.18 -10.24 -16.40
N LEU A 137 -16.24 -10.48 -15.50
CA LEU A 137 -16.47 -11.31 -14.31
C LEU A 137 -17.47 -10.64 -13.35
N LEU A 138 -17.41 -9.32 -13.16
CA LEU A 138 -18.38 -8.61 -12.33
C LEU A 138 -19.80 -8.69 -12.93
N ASP A 139 -19.93 -8.51 -14.25
CA ASP A 139 -21.19 -8.68 -14.98
C ASP A 139 -21.76 -10.09 -14.80
N GLU A 140 -20.94 -11.13 -14.98
CA GLU A 140 -21.34 -12.53 -14.79
C GLU A 140 -21.85 -12.80 -13.36
N LEU A 141 -21.20 -12.19 -12.37
CA LEU A 141 -21.52 -12.34 -10.96
C LEU A 141 -22.67 -11.44 -10.49
N GLY A 142 -23.17 -10.54 -11.34
CA GLY A 142 -24.18 -9.54 -10.96
C GLY A 142 -23.67 -8.53 -9.93
N ILE A 143 -22.37 -8.22 -9.94
CA ILE A 143 -21.74 -7.26 -9.04
C ILE A 143 -21.74 -5.90 -9.73
N ALA A 144 -22.38 -4.91 -9.11
CA ALA A 144 -22.46 -3.57 -9.66
C ALA A 144 -21.08 -2.90 -9.74
N HIS A 145 -20.81 -2.22 -10.85
CA HIS A 145 -19.65 -1.36 -11.09
C HIS A 145 -20.05 -0.18 -11.98
N PRO A 146 -19.29 0.92 -12.01
CA PRO A 146 -19.51 1.99 -12.97
C PRO A 146 -19.32 1.50 -14.41
N ASP A 147 -19.96 2.13 -15.38
CA ASP A 147 -19.80 1.80 -16.79
C ASP A 147 -18.33 1.83 -17.21
N VAL A 148 -17.92 0.86 -18.02
CA VAL A 148 -16.57 0.76 -18.57
C VAL A 148 -16.59 0.71 -20.08
N ALA A 149 -15.54 1.23 -20.71
CA ALA A 149 -15.30 1.16 -22.14
C ALA A 149 -13.82 0.90 -22.41
N PHE A 150 -13.55 0.02 -23.38
CA PHE A 150 -12.18 -0.32 -23.79
C PHE A 150 -11.73 0.46 -25.03
N GLU A 151 -12.63 1.24 -25.61
CA GLU A 151 -12.37 2.26 -26.62
C GLU A 151 -12.73 3.63 -26.07
N ARG A 152 -12.12 4.68 -26.62
CA ARG A 152 -12.41 6.05 -26.20
C ARG A 152 -13.88 6.39 -26.47
N PRO A 153 -14.66 6.80 -25.44
CA PRO A 153 -16.05 7.22 -25.64
C PRO A 153 -16.14 8.42 -26.59
N LYS A 154 -17.19 8.44 -27.43
CA LYS A 154 -17.47 9.57 -28.35
C LYS A 154 -17.68 10.88 -27.60
N HIS A 155 -18.27 10.80 -26.41
CA HIS A 155 -18.49 11.91 -25.47
C HIS A 155 -17.65 11.62 -24.21
N PRO A 156 -16.40 12.12 -24.14
CA PRO A 156 -15.48 11.81 -23.05
C PRO A 156 -15.80 12.55 -21.75
N GLU A 157 -16.79 13.43 -21.72
CA GLU A 157 -17.24 14.15 -20.53
C GLU A 157 -17.77 13.16 -19.47
N GLY A 158 -17.30 13.30 -18.23
CA GLY A 158 -17.68 12.39 -17.14
C GLY A 158 -17.02 11.00 -17.22
N TRP A 159 -16.07 10.79 -18.13
CA TRP A 159 -15.25 9.58 -18.20
C TRP A 159 -13.84 9.83 -17.68
N LEU A 160 -13.26 8.79 -17.07
CA LEU A 160 -11.88 8.74 -16.61
C LEU A 160 -11.10 7.76 -17.48
N HIS A 161 -9.86 8.11 -17.83
CA HIS A 161 -8.88 7.19 -18.39
C HIS A 161 -8.03 6.63 -17.25
N LYS A 162 -7.89 5.31 -17.19
CA LYS A 162 -7.09 4.57 -16.18
C LYS A 162 -6.16 3.59 -16.89
N LEU A 163 -4.96 3.39 -16.36
CA LEU A 163 -4.04 2.33 -16.80
C LEU A 163 -4.36 1.05 -16.03
N ALA A 164 -4.37 -0.10 -16.71
CA ALA A 164 -4.66 -1.40 -16.11
C ALA A 164 -3.62 -1.84 -15.06
N ASP A 165 -2.37 -1.42 -15.23
CA ASP A 165 -1.25 -1.68 -14.33
C ASP A 165 -0.91 -0.47 -13.44
N GLY A 166 -1.78 0.54 -13.44
CA GLY A 166 -1.64 1.70 -12.59
C GLY A 166 -1.88 1.39 -11.12
N CYS A 167 -1.24 2.15 -10.23
CA CYS A 167 -1.49 2.10 -8.79
C CYS A 167 -1.49 3.50 -8.17
N GLY A 168 -2.15 3.66 -7.03
CA GLY A 168 -2.09 4.90 -6.24
C GLY A 168 -2.76 6.12 -6.89
N GLY A 169 -3.55 5.92 -7.95
CA GLY A 169 -4.30 6.99 -8.62
C GLY A 169 -3.46 7.97 -9.45
N THR A 170 -2.14 7.76 -9.55
CA THR A 170 -1.21 8.66 -10.27
C THR A 170 -1.28 8.56 -11.80
N HIS A 171 -2.13 7.66 -12.29
CA HIS A 171 -2.38 7.41 -13.71
C HIS A 171 -3.81 7.79 -14.13
N ILE A 172 -4.66 8.19 -13.18
CA ILE A 172 -6.07 8.47 -13.45
C ILE A 172 -6.18 9.91 -13.98
N ARG A 173 -6.80 10.07 -15.14
CA ARG A 173 -6.99 11.38 -15.79
C ARG A 173 -8.42 11.51 -16.31
N ALA A 174 -8.93 12.73 -16.43
CA ALA A 174 -10.16 12.94 -17.18
C ALA A 174 -9.98 12.51 -18.64
N ALA A 175 -10.91 11.74 -19.20
CA ALA A 175 -10.81 11.22 -20.57
C ALA A 175 -10.73 12.34 -21.62
N ALA A 176 -11.35 13.49 -21.34
CA ALA A 176 -11.25 14.69 -22.19
C ALA A 176 -9.81 15.20 -22.32
N ASN A 177 -9.00 15.06 -21.26
CA ASN A 177 -7.62 15.53 -21.19
C ASN A 177 -6.59 14.43 -21.52
N ALA A 178 -7.02 13.18 -21.62
CA ALA A 178 -6.16 12.09 -22.05
C ALA A 178 -5.88 12.25 -23.55
N ASN A 179 -4.65 12.62 -23.91
CA ASN A 179 -4.22 12.64 -25.31
C ASN A 179 -4.06 11.19 -25.79
N ALA A 180 -4.84 10.80 -26.81
CA ALA A 180 -4.81 9.45 -27.37
C ALA A 180 -3.43 9.02 -27.91
N ASN A 181 -2.52 9.99 -28.14
CA ASN A 181 -1.19 9.78 -28.73
C ASN A 181 -0.02 10.16 -27.79
N ALA A 182 -0.27 10.54 -26.52
CA ALA A 182 0.80 10.96 -25.60
C ALA A 182 1.09 9.95 -24.49
N ASP A 183 0.19 9.01 -24.20
CA ASP A 183 0.52 7.83 -23.37
C ASP A 183 1.23 6.74 -24.20
N THR A 184 1.39 6.96 -25.52
CA THR A 184 2.41 6.31 -26.35
C THR A 184 3.69 7.14 -26.32
N ASP A 185 4.35 7.22 -25.16
CA ASP A 185 5.79 7.46 -25.21
C ASP A 185 6.37 6.36 -26.13
N ALA A 186 7.25 6.71 -27.06
CA ALA A 186 7.87 5.73 -27.98
C ALA A 186 8.73 4.65 -27.26
N ASN A 187 8.72 4.65 -25.92
CA ASN A 187 9.30 3.69 -24.99
C ASN A 187 8.28 3.02 -24.04
N ALA A 188 6.99 3.36 -24.12
CA ALA A 188 5.94 2.60 -23.45
C ALA A 188 5.80 1.28 -24.21
N ASP A 189 6.30 0.19 -23.61
CA ASP A 189 5.99 -1.18 -24.03
C ASP A 189 4.49 -1.22 -24.38
N ALA A 190 4.13 -1.85 -25.51
CA ALA A 190 2.77 -1.95 -26.05
C ALA A 190 1.76 -2.71 -25.13
N ARG A 191 2.01 -2.75 -23.82
CA ARG A 191 1.37 -3.58 -22.79
C ARG A 191 0.56 -2.80 -21.75
N SER A 192 0.72 -1.48 -21.60
CA SER A 192 -0.17 -0.71 -20.71
C SER A 192 -1.39 -0.25 -21.50
N SER A 193 -2.33 -1.17 -21.76
CA SER A 193 -3.62 -0.81 -22.33
C SER A 193 -4.44 -0.08 -21.28
N GLY A 194 -4.66 1.21 -21.47
CA GLY A 194 -5.61 1.96 -20.67
C GLY A 194 -7.06 1.55 -20.97
N TYR A 195 -7.97 1.88 -20.06
CA TYR A 195 -9.41 1.72 -20.23
C TYR A 195 -10.13 2.97 -19.72
N PHE A 196 -11.39 3.10 -20.11
CA PHE A 196 -12.25 4.19 -19.70
C PHE A 196 -13.28 3.70 -18.70
N GLN A 197 -13.49 4.47 -17.64
CA GLN A 197 -14.50 4.19 -16.62
C GLN A 197 -15.30 5.45 -16.36
N ARG A 198 -16.63 5.32 -16.31
CA ARG A 198 -17.51 6.44 -16.03
C ARG A 198 -17.33 6.89 -14.59
N GLN A 199 -17.16 8.19 -14.39
CA GLN A 199 -17.14 8.77 -13.07
C GLN A 199 -18.50 8.55 -12.41
N SER A 200 -18.50 8.07 -11.18
CA SER A 200 -19.71 7.83 -10.38
C SER A 200 -19.61 8.51 -9.02
N ALA A 201 -20.76 8.74 -8.39
CA ALA A 201 -20.85 9.31 -7.05
C ALA A 201 -20.55 8.24 -5.98
N GLY A 202 -20.27 8.70 -4.77
CA GLY A 202 -20.05 7.85 -3.59
C GLY A 202 -18.72 8.12 -2.89
N ALA A 203 -18.65 7.72 -1.63
CA ALA A 203 -17.41 7.73 -0.87
C ALA A 203 -16.48 6.60 -1.36
N SER A 204 -15.18 6.90 -1.53
CA SER A 204 -14.18 5.89 -1.89
C SER A 204 -13.85 5.04 -0.67
N MET A 205 -14.10 3.74 -0.78
CA MET A 205 -13.96 2.77 0.30
C MET A 205 -13.12 1.59 -0.16
N SER A 206 -12.48 0.92 0.79
CA SER A 206 -11.73 -0.31 0.56
C SER A 206 -12.08 -1.36 1.61
N ALA A 207 -12.20 -2.61 1.22
CA ALA A 207 -12.29 -3.74 2.14
C ALA A 207 -11.04 -4.61 2.00
N LEU A 208 -10.30 -4.80 3.10
CA LEU A 208 -9.17 -5.72 3.14
C LEU A 208 -9.70 -7.14 3.44
N PHE A 209 -9.23 -8.14 2.69
CA PHE A 209 -9.62 -9.52 2.90
C PHE A 209 -8.48 -10.50 2.65
N LEU A 210 -8.59 -11.69 3.25
CA LEU A 210 -7.70 -12.82 3.02
C LEU A 210 -8.46 -13.89 2.24
N ALA A 211 -7.83 -14.50 1.23
CA ALA A 211 -8.40 -15.57 0.44
C ALA A 211 -7.49 -16.81 0.42
N ALA A 212 -8.10 -17.99 0.44
CA ALA A 212 -7.45 -19.28 0.20
C ALA A 212 -8.52 -20.34 -0.07
N ARG A 213 -8.19 -21.39 -0.84
CA ARG A 213 -9.12 -22.51 -1.15
C ARG A 213 -10.49 -22.06 -1.68
N ARG A 214 -10.54 -21.00 -2.51
CA ARG A 214 -11.79 -20.40 -3.03
C ARG A 214 -12.73 -19.85 -1.95
N GLU A 215 -12.25 -19.67 -0.74
CA GLU A 215 -12.93 -18.98 0.36
C GLU A 215 -12.26 -17.63 0.62
N ALA A 216 -12.99 -16.71 1.24
CA ALA A 216 -12.46 -15.41 1.64
C ALA A 216 -13.02 -14.96 3.00
N SER A 217 -12.15 -14.30 3.77
CA SER A 217 -12.48 -13.68 5.05
C SER A 217 -12.15 -12.19 5.00
N ILE A 218 -13.16 -11.34 5.16
CA ILE A 218 -12.98 -9.90 5.28
C ILE A 218 -12.34 -9.58 6.63
N ILE A 219 -11.31 -8.73 6.62
CA ILE A 219 -10.59 -8.25 7.80
C ILE A 219 -11.22 -6.95 8.31
N GLY A 220 -11.63 -6.07 7.40
CA GLY A 220 -12.37 -4.86 7.74
C GLY A 220 -12.52 -3.91 6.57
N TYR A 221 -13.17 -2.78 6.85
CA TYR A 221 -13.46 -1.72 5.89
C TYR A 221 -12.72 -0.44 6.26
N ALA A 222 -12.34 0.35 5.25
CA ALA A 222 -11.66 1.62 5.40
C ALA A 222 -12.17 2.62 4.37
N GLU A 223 -12.24 3.89 4.76
CA GLU A 223 -12.40 5.02 3.83
C GLU A 223 -11.04 5.35 3.21
N GLN A 224 -11.01 5.64 1.92
CA GLN A 224 -9.82 6.06 1.20
C GLN A 224 -9.74 7.59 1.15
N LEU A 225 -8.56 8.12 1.47
CA LEU A 225 -8.25 9.54 1.37
C LEU A 225 -7.51 9.77 0.05
N CYS A 226 -8.02 10.69 -0.77
CA CYS A 226 -7.40 11.09 -2.03
C CYS A 226 -7.15 12.60 -2.04
N VAL A 227 -6.10 13.02 -2.72
CA VAL A 227 -5.77 14.43 -2.96
C VAL A 227 -5.61 14.68 -4.45
N PRO A 228 -6.05 15.85 -4.95
CA PRO A 228 -5.70 16.28 -6.29
C PRO A 228 -4.23 16.68 -6.36
N SER A 229 -3.56 16.34 -7.45
CA SER A 229 -2.17 16.75 -7.75
C SER A 229 -2.05 17.11 -9.22
N GLY A 230 -1.99 18.42 -9.52
CA GLY A 230 -2.00 18.92 -10.90
C GLY A 230 -3.22 18.41 -11.68
N ALA A 231 -2.98 17.66 -12.76
CA ALA A 231 -4.02 17.05 -13.59
C ALA A 231 -4.55 15.69 -13.08
N LEU A 232 -4.05 15.20 -11.93
CA LEU A 232 -4.40 13.91 -11.34
C LEU A 232 -5.41 14.11 -10.20
N PRO A 233 -6.70 13.80 -10.40
CA PRO A 233 -7.75 14.13 -9.43
C PRO A 233 -7.83 13.19 -8.22
N TYR A 234 -7.24 11.99 -8.30
CA TYR A 234 -7.48 10.92 -7.32
C TYR A 234 -6.20 10.28 -6.79
N VAL A 235 -5.13 11.06 -6.58
CA VAL A 235 -3.89 10.50 -6.00
C VAL A 235 -4.19 10.00 -4.60
N HIS A 236 -3.90 8.72 -4.35
CA HIS A 236 -4.10 8.11 -3.04
C HIS A 236 -3.18 8.76 -2.01
N ALA A 237 -3.78 9.33 -0.97
CA ALA A 237 -3.06 9.99 0.12
C ALA A 237 -3.12 9.20 1.42
N GLY A 238 -4.02 8.24 1.57
CA GLY A 238 -4.12 7.49 2.81
C GLY A 238 -5.46 6.80 3.02
N SER A 239 -5.74 6.40 4.25
CA SER A 239 -6.97 5.70 4.58
C SER A 239 -7.33 5.85 6.06
N LEU A 240 -8.61 5.68 6.37
CA LEU A 240 -9.16 5.71 7.72
C LEU A 240 -9.99 4.46 7.98
N GLY A 241 -9.73 3.77 9.08
CA GLY A 241 -10.49 2.58 9.46
C GLY A 241 -10.02 1.98 10.79
N PRO A 242 -10.69 0.96 11.32
CA PRO A 242 -11.86 0.31 10.73
C PRO A 242 -13.09 1.22 10.69
N VAL A 243 -13.91 1.07 9.65
CA VAL A 243 -15.21 1.74 9.48
C VAL A 243 -16.33 0.73 9.69
N ASP A 244 -17.37 1.14 10.42
CA ASP A 244 -18.58 0.35 10.58
C ASP A 244 -19.54 0.68 9.42
N LEU A 245 -20.00 -0.35 8.72
CA LEU A 245 -20.89 -0.22 7.58
C LEU A 245 -22.26 -0.84 7.90
N PRO A 246 -23.35 -0.32 7.29
CA PRO A 246 -24.67 -0.96 7.40
C PRO A 246 -24.64 -2.43 6.97
N ALA A 247 -25.47 -3.26 7.60
CA ALA A 247 -25.50 -4.71 7.33
C ALA A 247 -25.72 -5.04 5.84
N ARG A 248 -26.60 -4.30 5.17
CA ARG A 248 -26.87 -4.46 3.73
C ARG A 248 -25.62 -4.20 2.87
N VAL A 249 -24.79 -3.24 3.26
CA VAL A 249 -23.55 -2.90 2.55
C VAL A 249 -22.50 -3.99 2.79
N THR A 250 -22.35 -4.47 4.04
CA THR A 250 -21.42 -5.57 4.35
C THR A 250 -21.82 -6.89 3.70
N GLU A 251 -23.12 -7.15 3.52
CA GLU A 251 -23.63 -8.28 2.75
C GLU A 251 -23.27 -8.20 1.27
N GLN A 252 -23.47 -7.04 0.62
CA GLN A 252 -23.11 -6.81 -0.78
C GLN A 252 -21.60 -6.99 -1.02
N ILE A 253 -20.77 -6.37 -0.18
CA ILE A 253 -19.30 -6.49 -0.29
C ILE A 253 -18.87 -7.93 0.04
N GLY A 254 -19.47 -8.55 1.05
CA GLY A 254 -19.23 -9.93 1.41
C GLY A 254 -19.53 -10.90 0.27
N PHE A 255 -20.63 -10.69 -0.45
CA PHE A 255 -20.95 -11.43 -1.66
C PHE A 255 -19.88 -11.20 -2.74
N ALA A 256 -19.57 -9.94 -3.06
CA ALA A 256 -18.58 -9.62 -4.09
C ALA A 256 -17.21 -10.26 -3.80
N VAL A 257 -16.69 -10.08 -2.58
CA VAL A 257 -15.40 -10.63 -2.13
C VAL A 257 -15.37 -12.15 -2.26
N ARG A 258 -16.39 -12.86 -1.73
CA ARG A 258 -16.42 -14.34 -1.78
C ARG A 258 -16.55 -14.85 -3.21
N SER A 259 -17.40 -14.24 -4.02
CA SER A 259 -17.63 -14.64 -5.40
C SER A 259 -16.40 -14.41 -6.28
N ILE A 260 -15.77 -13.22 -6.20
CA ILE A 260 -14.54 -12.92 -6.94
C ILE A 260 -13.41 -13.84 -6.50
N ALA A 261 -13.17 -13.98 -5.19
CA ALA A 261 -12.11 -14.84 -4.67
C ALA A 261 -12.27 -16.30 -5.09
N SER A 262 -13.52 -16.81 -5.10
CA SER A 262 -13.83 -18.17 -5.53
C SER A 262 -13.63 -18.37 -7.03
N ARG A 263 -14.13 -17.46 -7.88
CA ARG A 263 -14.03 -17.58 -9.34
C ARG A 263 -12.60 -17.37 -9.84
N ALA A 264 -11.89 -16.39 -9.30
CA ALA A 264 -10.51 -16.06 -9.67
C ALA A 264 -9.46 -16.91 -8.92
N ASN A 265 -9.86 -17.78 -7.99
CA ASN A 265 -8.93 -18.60 -7.18
C ASN A 265 -7.86 -17.76 -6.45
N LEU A 266 -8.28 -16.65 -5.84
CA LEU A 266 -7.39 -15.73 -5.14
C LEU A 266 -6.74 -16.38 -3.91
N ARG A 267 -5.48 -16.02 -3.64
CA ARG A 267 -4.66 -16.52 -2.53
C ARG A 267 -3.91 -15.39 -1.82
N GLY A 268 -3.94 -15.40 -0.50
CA GLY A 268 -3.29 -14.37 0.32
C GLY A 268 -4.18 -13.14 0.57
N LEU A 269 -3.54 -12.04 0.95
CA LEU A 269 -4.17 -10.75 1.19
C LEU A 269 -4.43 -9.98 -0.09
N HIS A 270 -5.61 -9.36 -0.15
CA HIS A 270 -6.08 -8.50 -1.21
C HIS A 270 -6.90 -7.35 -0.61
N SER A 271 -7.14 -6.29 -1.39
CA SER A 271 -8.24 -5.37 -1.10
C SER A 271 -9.16 -5.18 -2.29
N ILE A 272 -10.44 -4.95 -2.02
CA ILE A 272 -11.42 -4.54 -3.02
C ILE A 272 -11.79 -3.08 -2.76
N ASP A 273 -11.66 -2.26 -3.79
CA ASP A 273 -11.98 -0.84 -3.72
C ASP A 273 -13.34 -0.61 -4.38
N PHE A 274 -14.18 0.21 -3.75
CA PHE A 274 -15.56 0.43 -4.16
C PHE A 274 -16.06 1.84 -3.80
N LEU A 275 -17.07 2.30 -4.51
CA LEU A 275 -17.82 3.51 -4.16
C LEU A 275 -19.03 3.13 -3.32
N LEU A 276 -19.28 3.91 -2.27
CA LEU A 276 -20.45 3.79 -1.41
C LEU A 276 -21.33 5.04 -1.53
N ASP A 277 -22.53 4.88 -2.08
CA ASP A 277 -23.55 5.95 -2.17
C ASP A 277 -24.84 5.50 -1.48
N GLY A 278 -25.03 5.97 -0.24
CA GLY A 278 -26.05 5.42 0.66
C GLY A 278 -25.81 3.94 0.95
N ASP A 279 -26.72 3.09 0.49
CA ASP A 279 -26.63 1.62 0.59
C ASP A 279 -26.13 0.95 -0.70
N SER A 280 -25.80 1.74 -1.73
CA SER A 280 -25.37 1.23 -3.03
C SER A 280 -23.86 1.07 -3.08
N VAL A 281 -23.40 -0.13 -3.42
CA VAL A 281 -21.98 -0.45 -3.63
C VAL A 281 -21.69 -0.54 -5.12
N SER A 282 -20.61 0.10 -5.57
CA SER A 282 -20.09 -0.07 -6.93
C SER A 282 -18.60 -0.41 -6.89
N VAL A 283 -18.24 -1.62 -7.31
CA VAL A 283 -16.85 -2.10 -7.29
C VAL A 283 -16.03 -1.37 -8.34
N LEU A 284 -14.82 -0.96 -7.97
CA LEU A 284 -13.88 -0.27 -8.85
C LEU A 284 -12.75 -1.19 -9.33
N GLU A 285 -12.10 -1.88 -8.40
CA GLU A 285 -10.92 -2.71 -8.66
C GLU A 285 -10.63 -3.67 -7.50
N VAL A 286 -9.84 -4.70 -7.77
CA VAL A 286 -9.26 -5.58 -6.75
C VAL A 286 -7.73 -5.49 -6.81
N ASN A 287 -7.15 -5.03 -5.72
CA ASN A 287 -5.71 -5.01 -5.50
C ASN A 287 -5.26 -6.42 -5.07
N ALA A 288 -4.69 -7.15 -6.02
CA ALA A 288 -4.31 -8.57 -5.91
C ALA A 288 -3.03 -8.81 -5.07
N ARG A 289 -2.87 -8.08 -3.96
CA ARG A 289 -1.69 -8.04 -3.09
C ARG A 289 -2.04 -7.42 -1.74
N PRO A 290 -1.16 -7.55 -0.71
CA PRO A 290 -1.23 -6.68 0.46
C PRO A 290 -1.31 -5.19 0.09
N SER A 291 -2.23 -4.45 0.71
CA SER A 291 -2.47 -3.03 0.49
C SER A 291 -2.20 -2.20 1.75
N SER A 292 -2.06 -0.87 1.60
CA SER A 292 -1.68 0.04 2.69
C SER A 292 -2.63 -0.02 3.89
N THR A 293 -3.90 -0.36 3.69
CA THR A 293 -4.90 -0.48 4.76
C THR A 293 -4.56 -1.58 5.77
N MET A 294 -3.68 -2.53 5.43
CA MET A 294 -3.13 -3.51 6.37
C MET A 294 -2.51 -2.86 7.62
N ALA A 295 -1.84 -1.71 7.48
CA ALA A 295 -1.28 -0.98 8.62
C ALA A 295 -2.35 -0.53 9.63
N LEU A 296 -3.56 -0.23 9.17
CA LEU A 296 -4.68 0.16 10.03
C LEU A 296 -5.11 -1.01 10.91
N TYR A 297 -5.32 -2.19 10.33
CA TYR A 297 -5.85 -3.36 11.04
C TYR A 297 -4.83 -4.02 11.96
N GLU A 298 -3.55 -4.05 11.60
CA GLU A 298 -2.50 -4.49 12.53
C GLU A 298 -2.41 -3.56 13.74
N ARG A 299 -2.60 -2.25 13.55
CA ARG A 299 -2.59 -1.27 14.64
C ARG A 299 -3.85 -1.37 15.51
N SER A 300 -5.03 -1.45 14.89
CA SER A 300 -6.32 -1.45 15.59
C SER A 300 -6.60 -2.77 16.32
N SER A 301 -6.14 -3.89 15.77
CA SER A 301 -6.54 -5.23 16.19
C SER A 301 -5.32 -6.14 16.45
N ARG A 302 -4.34 -5.64 17.21
CA ARG A 302 -3.10 -6.37 17.53
C ARG A 302 -3.30 -7.74 18.15
N ILE A 303 -4.37 -7.93 18.91
CA ILE A 303 -4.71 -9.21 19.55
C ILE A 303 -5.17 -10.23 18.51
N ALA A 304 -5.93 -9.79 17.50
CA ALA A 304 -6.38 -10.64 16.40
C ALA A 304 -5.23 -11.04 15.47
N TRP A 305 -4.18 -10.21 15.36
CA TRP A 305 -3.05 -10.44 14.45
C TRP A 305 -1.72 -10.52 15.20
N PRO A 306 -1.52 -11.51 16.11
CA PRO A 306 -0.34 -11.57 16.95
C PRO A 306 0.96 -11.80 16.16
N ARG A 307 0.87 -12.49 15.00
CA ARG A 307 1.95 -12.70 14.04
C ARG A 307 1.92 -11.71 12.87
N GLY A 308 1.03 -10.72 12.88
CA GLY A 308 0.83 -9.81 11.76
C GLY A 308 0.07 -10.41 10.58
N LEU A 309 -0.42 -9.53 9.72
CA LEU A 309 -1.18 -9.83 8.52
C LEU A 309 -0.31 -10.40 7.39
N LEU A 310 0.99 -10.06 7.32
CA LEU A 310 1.88 -10.69 6.34
C LEU A 310 2.12 -12.17 6.62
N ALA A 311 2.15 -12.57 7.90
CA ALA A 311 2.19 -13.99 8.24
C ALA A 311 0.92 -14.71 7.79
N ALA A 312 -0.26 -14.08 7.96
CA ALA A 312 -1.52 -14.61 7.46
C ALA A 312 -1.54 -14.72 5.92
N HIS A 313 -0.98 -13.74 5.21
CA HIS A 313 -0.77 -13.83 3.76
C HIS A 313 0.07 -15.06 3.39
N ILE A 314 1.22 -15.26 4.03
CA ILE A 314 2.12 -16.39 3.77
C ILE A 314 1.41 -17.72 4.09
N ASP A 315 0.70 -17.79 5.22
CA ASP A 315 -0.05 -18.97 5.65
C ASP A 315 -1.18 -19.34 4.66
N ALA A 316 -1.89 -18.34 4.12
CA ALA A 316 -2.89 -18.55 3.08
C ALA A 316 -2.28 -19.03 1.75
N CYS A 317 -1.18 -18.41 1.31
CA CYS A 317 -0.55 -18.72 0.02
C CYS A 317 0.18 -20.06 -0.01
N LEU A 318 0.90 -20.40 1.07
CA LEU A 318 1.76 -21.59 1.13
C LEU A 318 1.11 -22.79 1.80
N HIS A 319 0.08 -22.56 2.62
CA HIS A 319 -0.49 -23.59 3.47
C HIS A 319 -2.01 -23.65 3.43
N ASP A 320 -2.64 -22.86 2.55
CA ASP A 320 -4.10 -22.81 2.38
C ASP A 320 -4.85 -22.51 3.70
N ARG A 321 -4.22 -21.78 4.64
CA ARG A 321 -4.79 -21.48 5.95
C ARG A 321 -5.41 -20.09 5.97
N LEU A 322 -6.72 -20.04 6.20
CA LEU A 322 -7.43 -18.82 6.61
C LEU A 322 -7.42 -18.66 8.14
N PRO A 323 -7.66 -17.45 8.67
CA PRO A 323 -7.78 -17.24 10.10
C PRO A 323 -9.02 -17.96 10.61
N ASP A 324 -8.97 -18.43 11.87
CA ASP A 324 -10.12 -19.06 12.51
C ASP A 324 -11.30 -18.06 12.56
N SER A 325 -12.52 -18.49 12.21
CA SER A 325 -13.72 -17.65 12.27
C SER A 325 -13.98 -17.09 13.69
N ARG A 326 -13.42 -17.74 14.73
CA ARG A 326 -13.41 -17.24 16.11
C ARG A 326 -12.61 -15.95 16.31
N MET A 327 -11.76 -15.56 15.36
CA MET A 327 -11.12 -14.24 15.38
C MET A 327 -12.13 -13.09 15.27
N ASN A 328 -13.38 -13.36 14.88
CA ASN A 328 -14.48 -12.39 14.90
C ASN A 328 -15.19 -12.29 16.26
N ALA A 329 -14.68 -12.92 17.32
CA ALA A 329 -15.26 -12.81 18.67
C ALA A 329 -15.18 -11.36 19.22
N PRO A 330 -16.09 -10.95 20.13
CA PRO A 330 -16.12 -9.59 20.68
C PRO A 330 -14.80 -9.13 21.33
N MET A 331 -14.03 -10.07 21.88
CA MET A 331 -12.71 -9.81 22.49
C MET A 331 -11.63 -9.41 21.47
N ASN A 332 -11.89 -9.59 20.18
CA ASN A 332 -11.03 -9.23 19.06
C ASN A 332 -11.53 -7.99 18.30
N ALA A 333 -12.53 -7.29 18.86
CA ALA A 333 -12.99 -6.02 18.31
C ALA A 333 -11.82 -5.01 18.21
N PRO A 334 -11.83 -4.11 17.21
CA PRO A 334 -10.81 -3.08 17.11
C PRO A 334 -10.71 -2.26 18.40
N SER A 335 -9.50 -2.17 18.95
CA SER A 335 -9.23 -1.42 20.18
C SER A 335 -9.28 0.10 19.98
N CYS A 336 -9.14 0.55 18.73
CA CYS A 336 -9.23 1.95 18.31
C CYS A 336 -9.53 2.02 16.81
N ARG A 337 -9.84 3.24 16.34
CA ARG A 337 -9.76 3.56 14.91
C ARG A 337 -8.40 4.17 14.60
N VAL A 338 -7.97 4.02 13.36
CA VAL A 338 -6.66 4.42 12.86
C VAL A 338 -6.85 5.21 11.58
N ALA A 339 -6.05 6.24 11.38
CA ALA A 339 -5.94 6.88 10.09
C ALA A 339 -4.47 7.03 9.73
N GLN A 340 -4.17 6.89 8.45
CA GLN A 340 -2.85 7.17 7.91
C GLN A 340 -2.96 8.13 6.74
N GLN A 341 -1.96 8.99 6.58
CA GLN A 341 -1.85 9.92 5.47
C GLN A 341 -0.38 10.13 5.09
N VAL A 342 -0.07 9.96 3.81
CA VAL A 342 1.20 10.35 3.20
C VAL A 342 1.22 11.87 3.08
N VAL A 343 2.28 12.48 3.62
CA VAL A 343 2.55 13.91 3.45
C VAL A 343 3.51 14.08 2.28
N PHE A 344 3.10 14.88 1.31
CA PHE A 344 3.86 15.15 0.09
C PHE A 344 4.66 16.44 0.24
N ALA A 345 5.82 16.52 -0.43
CA ALA A 345 6.69 17.68 -0.37
C ALA A 345 6.06 18.86 -1.14
N PRO A 346 5.86 20.04 -0.51
CA PRO A 346 5.35 21.22 -1.22
C PRO A 346 6.37 21.81 -2.20
N ALA A 347 7.66 21.64 -1.92
CA ALA A 347 8.78 22.07 -2.74
C ALA A 347 9.92 21.05 -2.63
N ALA A 348 10.86 21.09 -3.59
CA ALA A 348 12.02 20.22 -3.53
C ALA A 348 12.95 20.60 -2.37
N PHE A 349 13.41 19.62 -1.60
CA PHE A 349 14.34 19.82 -0.49
C PHE A 349 15.22 18.60 -0.25
N THR A 350 16.29 18.76 0.53
CA THR A 350 17.12 17.65 0.97
C THR A 350 16.86 17.40 2.46
N ALA A 351 16.48 16.18 2.82
CA ALA A 351 16.21 15.82 4.20
C ALA A 351 17.48 16.00 5.05
N THR A 352 17.48 16.96 5.96
CA THR A 352 18.62 17.17 6.87
C THR A 352 18.68 16.05 7.92
N ARG A 353 19.83 15.89 8.58
CA ARG A 353 19.96 14.95 9.69
C ARG A 353 18.98 15.28 10.82
N ARG A 354 18.85 16.56 11.17
CA ARG A 354 17.92 17.05 12.20
C ARG A 354 16.47 16.73 11.85
N PHE A 355 16.07 16.93 10.60
CA PHE A 355 14.73 16.58 10.13
C PHE A 355 14.46 15.09 10.28
N SER A 356 15.33 14.25 9.71
CA SER A 356 15.22 12.79 9.78
C SER A 356 15.17 12.29 11.23
N ASP A 357 16.04 12.80 12.12
CA ASP A 357 16.05 12.41 13.53
C ASP A 357 14.79 12.88 14.29
N THR A 358 14.25 14.05 13.94
CA THR A 358 13.01 14.57 14.52
C THR A 358 11.81 13.69 14.17
N LEU A 359 11.70 13.27 12.90
CA LEU A 359 10.64 12.35 12.48
C LEU A 359 10.84 10.95 13.08
N TYR A 360 12.08 10.49 13.18
CA TYR A 360 12.39 9.16 13.72
C TYR A 360 11.96 8.99 15.19
N VAL A 361 11.97 10.05 15.99
CA VAL A 361 11.52 9.99 17.40
C VAL A 361 10.03 10.27 17.57
N ASP A 362 9.35 10.80 16.54
CA ASP A 362 7.92 11.08 16.62
C ASP A 362 7.12 9.79 16.34
N PRO A 363 6.30 9.33 17.31
CA PRO A 363 5.60 8.06 17.19
C PRO A 363 4.56 7.99 16.07
N VAL A 364 4.11 9.13 15.54
CA VAL A 364 3.13 9.12 14.45
C VAL A 364 3.78 9.05 13.08
N CYS A 365 5.11 9.23 12.98
CA CYS A 365 5.82 9.29 11.71
C CYS A 365 6.33 7.90 11.29
N HIS A 366 6.17 7.59 10.01
CA HIS A 366 6.58 6.36 9.35
C HIS A 366 7.09 6.67 7.95
N ASP A 367 7.81 5.74 7.33
CA ASP A 367 8.50 5.97 6.04
C ASP A 367 9.47 7.15 6.21
N ILE A 368 10.40 6.99 7.17
CA ILE A 368 11.29 8.07 7.59
C ILE A 368 12.46 8.22 6.61
N PRO A 369 12.61 9.37 5.91
CA PRO A 369 13.66 9.54 4.92
C PRO A 369 15.04 9.54 5.59
N ASN A 370 16.03 9.00 4.89
CA ASN A 370 17.42 9.09 5.33
C ASN A 370 17.92 10.55 5.22
N ALA A 371 18.86 10.92 6.09
CA ALA A 371 19.55 12.18 5.95
C ALA A 371 20.31 12.22 4.61
N GLY A 372 20.20 13.33 3.88
CA GLY A 372 20.78 13.49 2.54
C GLY A 372 19.86 13.05 1.40
N THR A 373 18.70 12.43 1.67
CA THR A 373 17.73 12.12 0.62
C THR A 373 17.19 13.40 -0.01
N ARG A 374 17.33 13.54 -1.32
CA ARG A 374 16.70 14.58 -2.11
C ARG A 374 15.25 14.18 -2.40
N ILE A 375 14.31 15.04 -2.06
CA ILE A 375 12.87 14.83 -2.26
C ILE A 375 12.38 15.96 -3.16
N GLU A 376 11.81 15.62 -4.32
CA GLU A 376 11.25 16.60 -5.26
C GLU A 376 9.83 17.03 -4.86
N ALA A 377 9.38 18.18 -5.37
CA ALA A 377 8.02 18.65 -5.14
C ALA A 377 6.99 17.59 -5.59
N GLY A 378 5.98 17.36 -4.76
CA GLY A 378 4.94 16.36 -4.99
C GLY A 378 5.35 14.92 -4.66
N GLN A 379 6.61 14.64 -4.30
CA GLN A 379 7.03 13.31 -3.85
C GLN A 379 6.62 13.04 -2.39
N PRO A 380 6.38 11.77 -2.03
CA PRO A 380 6.08 11.40 -0.64
C PRO A 380 7.28 11.70 0.26
N VAL A 381 7.01 12.26 1.44
CA VAL A 381 8.03 12.59 2.44
C VAL A 381 8.02 11.60 3.60
N CYS A 382 6.83 11.39 4.17
CA CYS A 382 6.62 10.61 5.39
C CYS A 382 5.12 10.29 5.49
N THR A 383 4.80 9.11 6.02
CA THR A 383 3.43 8.73 6.37
C THR A 383 3.16 9.07 7.82
N VAL A 384 2.11 9.86 8.07
CA VAL A 384 1.56 10.12 9.41
C VAL A 384 0.52 9.05 9.72
N LEU A 385 0.61 8.40 10.88
CA LEU A 385 -0.37 7.43 11.37
C LEU A 385 -0.84 7.82 12.77
N VAL A 386 -2.14 8.00 12.93
CA VAL A 386 -2.79 8.43 14.18
C VAL A 386 -3.88 7.46 14.60
N THR A 387 -4.21 7.46 15.89
CA THR A 387 -5.30 6.67 16.46
C THR A 387 -6.33 7.56 17.13
N GLY A 388 -7.59 7.14 17.15
CA GLY A 388 -8.69 7.91 17.73
C GLY A 388 -9.95 7.06 17.93
N ASP A 389 -10.97 7.66 18.50
CA ASP A 389 -12.26 7.02 18.81
C ASP A 389 -13.32 7.21 17.70
N SER A 390 -13.14 8.24 16.87
CA SER A 390 -14.13 8.69 15.90
C SER A 390 -13.45 9.20 14.63
N ARG A 391 -14.20 9.20 13.53
CA ARG A 391 -13.74 9.74 12.24
C ARG A 391 -13.30 11.20 12.37
N ALA A 392 -14.10 12.03 13.05
CA ALA A 392 -13.80 13.45 13.24
C ALA A 392 -12.54 13.67 14.09
N ALA A 393 -12.31 12.86 15.12
CA ALA A 393 -11.06 12.93 15.90
C ALA A 393 -9.84 12.58 15.05
N LEU A 394 -9.92 11.51 14.26
CA LEU A 394 -8.84 11.11 13.36
C LEU A 394 -8.51 12.18 12.32
N GLN A 395 -9.52 12.83 11.73
CA GLN A 395 -9.29 13.92 10.78
C GLN A 395 -8.58 15.12 11.42
N ARG A 396 -8.98 15.51 12.63
CA ARG A 396 -8.29 16.59 13.37
C ARG A 396 -6.83 16.23 13.68
N GLU A 397 -6.59 14.99 14.11
CA GLU A 397 -5.23 14.52 14.42
C GLU A 397 -4.34 14.43 13.17
N LEU A 398 -4.86 13.91 12.06
CA LEU A 398 -4.17 13.93 10.77
C LEU A 398 -3.81 15.35 10.34
N GLN A 399 -4.77 16.29 10.41
CA GLN A 399 -4.53 17.68 10.04
C GLN A 399 -3.45 18.30 10.92
N ARG A 400 -3.54 18.12 12.24
CA ARG A 400 -2.59 18.67 13.21
C ARG A 400 -1.17 18.16 12.94
N HIS A 401 -0.99 16.86 12.74
CA HIS A 401 0.32 16.26 12.50
C HIS A 401 0.86 16.55 11.10
N THR A 402 0.00 16.61 10.09
CA THR A 402 0.38 17.01 8.72
C THR A 402 0.88 18.45 8.70
N GLN A 403 0.16 19.38 9.34
CA GLN A 403 0.59 20.78 9.44
C GLN A 403 1.92 20.92 10.18
N ARG A 404 2.10 20.18 11.29
CA ARG A 404 3.37 20.14 12.01
C ARG A 404 4.49 19.64 11.10
N LEU A 405 4.29 18.57 10.35
CA LEU A 405 5.29 18.05 9.42
C LEU A 405 5.64 19.04 8.31
N LEU A 406 4.64 19.73 7.74
CA LEU A 406 4.87 20.78 6.74
C LEU A 406 5.74 21.92 7.29
N GLN A 407 5.51 22.36 8.54
CA GLN A 407 6.37 23.34 9.21
C GLN A 407 7.82 22.84 9.37
N HIS A 408 8.01 21.54 9.66
CA HIS A 408 9.37 20.97 9.74
C HIS A 408 10.06 20.97 8.36
N ILE A 409 9.31 20.74 7.28
CA ILE A 409 9.84 20.84 5.92
C ILE A 409 10.26 22.28 5.61
N GLU A 410 9.44 23.28 5.96
CA GLU A 410 9.77 24.70 5.79
C GLU A 410 11.07 25.07 6.48
N THR A 411 11.29 24.63 7.73
CA THR A 411 12.57 24.87 8.43
C THR A 411 13.78 24.20 7.79
N CYS A 412 13.60 23.19 6.92
CA CYS A 412 14.69 22.61 6.15
C CYS A 412 15.02 23.38 4.87
N LEU A 413 14.08 24.20 4.40
CA LEU A 413 14.24 25.05 3.23
C LEU A 413 14.93 26.38 3.56
N GLU A 414 14.88 26.80 4.83
CA GLU A 414 15.63 27.96 5.30
C GLU A 414 17.13 27.70 5.17
N PRO A 415 17.91 28.63 4.59
CA PRO A 415 19.36 28.52 4.57
C PRO A 415 19.85 28.36 6.01
N ALA A 416 20.74 27.39 6.25
CA ALA A 416 21.49 27.38 7.50
C ALA A 416 22.24 28.71 7.56
N HIS A 417 21.78 29.64 8.39
CA HIS A 417 22.64 30.72 8.86
C HIS A 417 23.74 30.02 9.66
N GLU A 418 24.84 29.71 8.99
CA GLU A 418 26.10 29.44 9.68
C GLU A 418 26.37 30.69 10.53
N PRO A 419 26.45 30.56 11.87
CA PRO A 419 27.10 31.59 12.64
C PRO A 419 28.52 31.65 12.10
N VAL A 420 28.88 32.77 11.47
CA VAL A 420 30.28 33.13 11.29
C VAL A 420 30.86 33.13 12.70
N ASP A 421 31.71 32.16 13.02
CA ASP A 421 32.53 32.18 14.22
C ASP A 421 33.42 33.41 14.12
N SER A 422 32.92 34.54 14.63
CA SER A 422 33.71 35.71 14.94
C SER A 422 34.41 35.46 16.28
N HIS A 423 35.41 34.59 16.25
CA HIS A 423 36.47 34.56 17.25
C HIS A 423 37.75 35.03 16.59
N GLY A 424 37.94 36.36 16.65
CA GLY A 424 39.25 36.98 16.66
C GLY A 424 39.83 36.99 18.06
#